data_AF-A0A957L395-F1
#
_entry.id   AF-A0A957L395-F1
#
_cell.length_a   1.000
_cell.length_b   1.000
_cell.length_c   1.000
_cell.angle_alpha   90.00
_cell.angle_beta   90.00
_cell.angle_gamma   90.00
#
_symmetry.space_group_name_H-M   'P 1'
#
loop_
_entity.id
_entity.type
_entity.pdbx_description
1 polymer ?
#
loop_
_entity_poly.entity_id
_entity_poly.type
_entity_poly.pdbx_seq_one_letter_code
_entity_poly.pdbx_strand_id
1 'polypeptide(L)'
;MTPVEMLIDLINFNADWLKKELAEMSDELLVWRPDPGANNINNTVWHVSRMLDIFQTRFLDGKGQEDELYFADGWAEKLGYDSRGIGMMGMGSLIGYTAEEMQAIPTFAMEPLLAYFDATHEATKA
;
A
#
# COMPACT_ATOMS: atom_id res chain seq x y z
N MET A 1 -12.34 -26.20 0.73
CA MET A 1 -11.93 -25.06 -0.10
C MET A 1 -13.15 -24.31 -0.57
N THR A 2 -13.52 -23.30 0.19
CA THR A 2 -14.54 -22.31 -0.15
C THR A 2 -13.94 -21.23 -1.06
N PRO A 3 -14.75 -20.41 -1.76
CA PRO A 3 -14.24 -19.28 -2.53
C PRO A 3 -13.41 -18.30 -1.67
N VAL A 4 -13.79 -18.09 -0.41
CA VAL A 4 -13.04 -17.22 0.52
C VAL A 4 -11.69 -17.82 0.85
N GLU A 5 -11.62 -19.13 1.14
CA GLU A 5 -10.35 -19.83 1.37
C GLU A 5 -9.41 -19.72 0.15
N MET A 6 -9.94 -19.83 -1.07
CA MET A 6 -9.14 -19.63 -2.30
C MET A 6 -8.57 -18.22 -2.44
N LEU A 7 -9.36 -17.19 -2.09
CA LEU A 7 -8.91 -15.81 -2.16
C LEU A 7 -7.84 -15.51 -1.10
N ILE A 8 -8.01 -16.03 0.12
CA ILE A 8 -7.01 -15.93 1.18
C ILE A 8 -5.71 -16.62 0.77
N ASP A 9 -5.78 -17.83 0.19
CA ASP A 9 -4.60 -18.54 -0.32
C ASP A 9 -3.88 -17.73 -1.40
N LEU A 10 -4.64 -17.12 -2.33
CA LEU A 10 -4.07 -16.26 -3.37
C LEU A 10 -3.38 -15.01 -2.77
N ILE A 11 -4.01 -14.36 -1.79
CA ILE A 11 -3.46 -13.17 -1.12
C ILE A 11 -2.15 -13.53 -0.40
N ASN A 12 -2.14 -14.62 0.37
CA ASN A 12 -0.95 -15.12 1.06
C ASN A 12 0.18 -15.44 0.07
N PHE A 13 -0.13 -16.17 -1.00
CA PHE A 13 0.85 -16.52 -2.04
C PHE A 13 1.50 -15.27 -2.65
N ASN A 14 0.71 -14.25 -2.98
CA ASN A 14 1.24 -13.00 -3.55
C ASN A 14 2.07 -12.21 -2.54
N ALA A 15 1.68 -12.19 -1.26
CA ALA A 15 2.43 -11.51 -0.21
C ALA A 15 3.81 -12.15 0.02
N ASP A 16 3.86 -13.48 0.07
CA ASP A 16 5.12 -14.23 0.22
C ASP A 16 6.02 -14.05 -1.01
N TRP A 17 5.43 -14.11 -2.22
CA TRP A 17 6.16 -13.88 -3.45
C TRP A 17 6.74 -12.47 -3.52
N LEU A 18 5.92 -11.44 -3.25
CA LEU A 18 6.36 -10.05 -3.22
C LEU A 18 7.55 -9.86 -2.26
N LYS A 19 7.45 -10.34 -1.02
CA LYS A 19 8.51 -10.20 -0.03
C LYS A 19 9.81 -10.88 -0.47
N LYS A 20 9.71 -12.06 -1.10
CA LYS A 20 10.87 -12.76 -1.64
C LYS A 20 11.55 -11.97 -2.75
N GLU A 21 10.78 -11.45 -3.72
CA GLU A 21 11.33 -10.66 -4.82
C GLU A 21 12.00 -9.38 -4.30
N LEU A 22 11.35 -8.66 -3.37
CA LEU A 22 11.87 -7.42 -2.81
C LEU A 22 13.16 -7.61 -2.01
N ALA A 23 13.35 -8.76 -1.35
CA ALA A 23 14.54 -9.05 -0.56
C ALA A 23 15.83 -9.12 -1.40
N GLU A 24 15.72 -9.37 -2.70
CA GLU A 24 16.86 -9.47 -3.62
C GLU A 24 17.12 -8.16 -4.40
N MET A 25 16.25 -7.15 -4.25
CA MET A 25 16.33 -5.89 -5.01
C MET A 25 17.24 -4.86 -4.34
N SER A 26 17.92 -4.06 -5.16
CA SER A 26 18.65 -2.88 -4.69
C SER A 26 17.72 -1.68 -4.52
N ASP A 27 18.10 -0.75 -3.66
CA ASP A 27 17.39 0.52 -3.47
C ASP A 27 17.23 1.31 -4.78
N GLU A 28 18.22 1.25 -5.67
CA GLU A 28 18.17 1.86 -7.00
C GLU A 28 17.02 1.29 -7.84
N LEU A 29 16.86 -0.04 -7.87
CA LEU A 29 15.80 -0.69 -8.60
C LEU A 29 14.42 -0.36 -8.01
N LEU A 30 14.32 -0.26 -6.69
CA LEU A 30 13.07 0.04 -5.99
C LEU A 30 12.51 1.42 -6.38
N VAL A 31 13.37 2.39 -6.66
CA VAL A 31 12.96 3.77 -7.01
C VAL A 31 13.00 4.07 -8.50
N TRP A 32 13.61 3.19 -9.31
CA TRP A 32 13.73 3.34 -10.75
C TRP A 32 12.37 3.42 -11.43
N ARG A 33 12.27 4.25 -12.47
CA ARG A 33 11.09 4.39 -13.30
C ARG A 33 11.47 4.53 -14.79
N PRO A 34 10.73 3.90 -15.73
CA PRO A 34 10.99 4.03 -17.16
C PRO A 34 10.52 5.38 -17.74
N ASP A 35 9.59 6.06 -17.06
CA ASP A 35 9.00 7.33 -17.48
C ASP A 35 8.75 8.20 -16.22
N PRO A 36 8.83 9.53 -16.28
CA PRO A 36 8.57 10.40 -15.13
C PRO A 36 7.19 10.19 -14.47
N GLY A 37 6.18 9.82 -15.25
CA GLY A 37 4.83 9.52 -14.81
C GLY A 37 4.59 8.05 -14.44
N ALA A 38 5.57 7.17 -14.63
CA ALA A 38 5.45 5.77 -14.23
C ALA A 38 5.62 5.61 -12.71
N ASN A 39 4.87 4.66 -12.16
CA ASN A 39 5.10 4.16 -10.81
C ASN A 39 6.46 3.46 -10.75
N ASN A 40 7.10 3.54 -9.58
CA ASN A 40 8.24 2.69 -9.25
C ASN A 40 7.77 1.57 -8.32
N ILE A 41 8.67 0.65 -7.96
CA ILE A 41 8.29 -0.49 -7.12
C ILE A 41 7.94 0.01 -5.70
N ASN A 42 8.71 0.95 -5.16
CA ASN A 42 8.52 1.49 -3.82
C ASN A 42 7.12 2.10 -3.61
N ASN A 43 6.66 2.97 -4.51
CA ASN A 43 5.31 3.55 -4.42
C ASN A 43 4.20 2.55 -4.80
N THR A 44 4.50 1.52 -5.58
CA THR A 44 3.55 0.44 -5.90
C THR A 44 3.28 -0.44 -4.68
N VAL A 45 4.29 -0.77 -3.89
CA VAL A 45 4.11 -1.52 -2.63
C VAL A 45 3.27 -0.71 -1.64
N TRP A 46 3.53 0.60 -1.52
CA TRP A 46 2.69 1.49 -0.73
C TRP A 46 1.26 1.54 -1.25
N HIS A 47 1.06 1.69 -2.56
CA HIS A 47 -0.26 1.69 -3.20
C HIS A 47 -1.06 0.41 -2.89
N VAL A 48 -0.44 -0.77 -3.05
CA VAL A 48 -1.11 -2.05 -2.75
C VAL A 48 -1.48 -2.14 -1.27
N SER A 49 -0.60 -1.73 -0.37
CA SER A 49 -0.87 -1.70 1.07
C SER A 49 -2.04 -0.78 1.41
N ARG A 50 -2.08 0.43 0.82
CA ARG A 50 -3.19 1.37 0.94
C ARG A 50 -4.51 0.79 0.44
N MET A 51 -4.48 0.05 -0.67
CA MET A 51 -5.70 -0.57 -1.21
C MET A 51 -6.22 -1.69 -0.31
N LEU A 52 -5.35 -2.55 0.23
CA LEU A 52 -5.74 -3.57 1.21
C LEU A 52 -6.41 -2.94 2.44
N ASP A 53 -5.79 -1.90 2.99
CA ASP A 53 -6.30 -1.15 4.15
C ASP A 53 -7.67 -0.52 3.87
N ILE A 54 -7.81 0.17 2.73
CA ILE A 54 -9.07 0.79 2.32
C ILE A 54 -10.15 -0.27 2.09
N PHE A 55 -9.83 -1.38 1.42
CA PHE A 55 -10.79 -2.46 1.17
C PHE A 55 -11.28 -3.08 2.46
N GLN A 56 -10.37 -3.45 3.36
CA GLN A 56 -10.77 -4.01 4.65
C GLN A 56 -11.59 -3.00 5.45
N THR A 57 -11.05 -1.80 5.68
CA THR A 57 -11.64 -0.84 6.61
C THR A 57 -12.92 -0.22 6.06
N ARG A 58 -12.90 0.32 4.83
CA ARG A 58 -14.05 1.07 4.32
C ARG A 58 -15.11 0.17 3.70
N PHE A 59 -14.69 -0.84 2.95
CA PHE A 59 -15.63 -1.65 2.16
C PHE A 59 -16.14 -2.89 2.90
N LEU A 60 -15.29 -3.60 3.63
CA LEU A 60 -15.71 -4.78 4.39
C LEU A 60 -16.26 -4.41 5.77
N ASP A 61 -15.55 -3.57 6.53
CA ASP A 61 -15.97 -3.16 7.88
C ASP A 61 -16.98 -2.00 7.89
N GLY A 62 -17.11 -1.25 6.78
CA GLY A 62 -18.01 -0.10 6.68
C GLY A 62 -17.58 1.11 7.53
N LYS A 63 -16.28 1.23 7.84
CA LYS A 63 -15.71 2.31 8.66
C LYS A 63 -15.21 3.50 7.83
N GLY A 64 -14.82 4.58 8.52
CA GLY A 64 -14.34 5.81 7.89
C GLY A 64 -12.86 5.77 7.51
N GLN A 65 -12.39 6.84 6.85
CA GLN A 65 -10.97 7.00 6.50
C GLN A 65 -10.06 6.98 7.73
N GLU A 66 -10.44 7.64 8.81
CA GLU A 66 -9.61 7.74 10.02
C GLU A 66 -9.45 6.41 10.76
N ASP A 67 -10.30 5.42 10.46
CA ASP A 67 -10.23 4.07 11.04
C ASP A 67 -9.26 3.14 10.28
N GLU A 68 -8.74 3.58 9.14
CA GLU A 68 -7.75 2.81 8.39
C GLU A 68 -6.47 2.70 9.21
N LEU A 69 -5.83 1.54 9.14
CA LEU A 69 -4.58 1.31 9.85
C LEU A 69 -3.58 2.42 9.54
N TYR A 70 -3.54 2.90 8.29
CA TYR A 70 -2.64 3.96 7.86
C TYR A 70 -2.68 5.20 8.76
N PHE A 71 -3.87 5.56 9.22
CA PHE A 71 -4.09 6.72 10.09
C PHE A 71 -4.21 6.31 11.56
N ALA A 72 -5.02 5.29 11.86
CA ALA A 72 -5.29 4.82 13.22
C ALA A 72 -4.04 4.30 13.95
N ASP A 73 -3.13 3.62 13.22
CA ASP A 73 -1.89 3.05 13.76
C ASP A 73 -0.66 3.93 13.48
N GLY A 74 -0.87 5.15 12.96
CA GLY A 74 0.16 6.15 12.75
C GLY A 74 1.15 5.84 11.61
N TRP A 75 0.78 5.02 10.62
CA TRP A 75 1.67 4.74 9.50
C TRP A 75 1.93 5.96 8.61
N ALA A 76 0.98 6.89 8.49
CA ALA A 76 1.18 8.16 7.82
C ALA A 76 2.40 8.93 8.40
N GLU A 77 2.56 8.92 9.72
CA GLU A 77 3.71 9.52 10.41
C GLU A 77 4.97 8.66 10.21
N LYS A 78 4.90 7.34 10.43
CA LYS A 78 6.05 6.43 10.29
C LYS A 78 6.65 6.44 8.88
N LEU A 79 5.82 6.62 7.86
CA LEU A 79 6.21 6.68 6.45
C LEU A 79 6.43 8.12 5.96
N GLY A 80 6.12 9.13 6.78
CA GLY A 80 6.34 10.54 6.46
C GLY A 80 5.47 11.07 5.32
N TYR A 81 4.27 10.52 5.13
CA TYR A 81 3.37 10.91 4.04
C TYR A 81 1.91 10.88 4.46
N ASP A 82 1.28 12.04 4.60
CA ASP A 82 -0.15 12.16 4.84
C ASP A 82 -0.90 12.26 3.50
N SER A 83 -1.65 11.21 3.17
CA SER A 83 -2.32 11.09 1.89
C SER A 83 -3.78 11.57 1.89
N ARG A 84 -4.27 12.18 2.99
CA ARG A 84 -5.66 12.62 3.10
C ARG A 84 -6.01 13.70 2.08
N GLY A 85 -7.17 13.56 1.46
CA GLY A 85 -7.64 14.53 0.47
C GLY A 85 -6.96 14.46 -0.90
N ILE A 86 -5.98 13.54 -1.09
CA ILE A 86 -5.22 13.40 -2.33
C ILE A 86 -5.85 12.33 -3.22
N GLY A 87 -5.89 12.60 -4.53
CA GLY A 87 -6.37 11.66 -5.54
C GLY A 87 -7.90 11.49 -5.57
N MET A 88 -8.35 10.39 -6.19
CA MET A 88 -9.76 10.10 -6.42
C MET A 88 -10.53 10.09 -5.10
N MET A 89 -11.47 11.02 -4.96
CA MET A 89 -12.31 11.18 -3.76
C MET A 89 -11.50 11.35 -2.46
N GLY A 90 -10.25 11.81 -2.53
CA GLY A 90 -9.37 11.96 -1.38
C GLY A 90 -8.99 10.64 -0.69
N MET A 91 -9.05 9.51 -1.41
CA MET A 91 -8.71 8.18 -0.87
C MET A 91 -7.25 8.05 -0.45
N GLY A 92 -6.34 8.83 -1.04
CA GLY A 92 -4.93 8.76 -0.68
C GLY A 92 -4.32 7.39 -0.99
N SER A 93 -4.61 6.85 -2.17
CA SER A 93 -4.26 5.50 -2.57
C SER A 93 -3.59 5.44 -3.94
N LEU A 94 -2.96 6.52 -4.41
CA LEU A 94 -2.39 6.64 -5.76
C LEU A 94 -3.42 6.67 -6.91
N ILE A 95 -4.64 6.19 -6.70
CA ILE A 95 -5.71 6.23 -7.71
C ILE A 95 -6.12 7.68 -7.94
N GLY A 96 -6.07 8.12 -9.20
CA GLY A 96 -6.49 9.46 -9.61
C GLY A 96 -5.54 10.59 -9.18
N TYR A 97 -4.29 10.25 -8.84
CA TYR A 97 -3.28 11.26 -8.52
C TYR A 97 -2.92 12.10 -9.75
N THR A 98 -2.69 13.40 -9.56
CA THR A 98 -2.07 14.26 -10.58
C THR A 98 -0.57 14.00 -10.70
N ALA A 99 0.08 14.57 -11.71
CA ALA A 99 1.53 14.49 -11.84
C ALA A 99 2.25 15.15 -10.66
N GLU A 100 1.74 16.27 -10.13
CA GLU A 100 2.32 16.91 -8.94
C GLU A 100 2.14 16.03 -7.68
N GLU A 101 0.96 15.44 -7.49
CA GLU A 101 0.69 14.53 -6.36
C GLU A 101 1.59 13.29 -6.43
N MET A 102 1.80 12.73 -7.62
CA MET A 102 2.73 11.61 -7.85
C MET A 102 4.18 11.97 -7.51
N GLN A 103 4.61 13.19 -7.81
CA GLN A 103 5.96 13.67 -7.48
C GLN A 103 6.15 13.97 -5.99
N ALA A 104 5.06 14.25 -5.26
CA ALA A 104 5.08 14.51 -3.83
C ALA A 104 5.22 13.25 -2.97
N ILE A 105 5.01 12.05 -3.54
CA ILE A 105 5.20 10.78 -2.83
C ILE A 105 6.69 10.62 -2.49
N PRO A 106 7.06 10.48 -1.20
CA PRO A 106 8.44 10.27 -0.84
C PRO A 106 8.91 8.88 -1.24
N THR A 107 10.24 8.70 -1.28
CA THR A 107 10.79 7.34 -1.25
C THR A 107 10.68 6.81 0.18
N PHE A 108 9.92 5.74 0.35
CA PHE A 108 9.73 5.10 1.64
C PHE A 108 10.92 4.20 1.98
N ALA A 109 11.34 4.20 3.25
CA ALA A 109 12.24 3.17 3.74
C ALA A 109 11.52 1.80 3.69
N MET A 110 12.21 0.76 3.22
CA MET A 110 11.59 -0.54 2.98
C MET A 110 11.13 -1.25 4.25
N GLU A 111 11.85 -1.13 5.35
CA GLU A 111 11.46 -1.76 6.61
C GLU A 111 10.06 -1.30 7.10
N PRO A 112 9.80 0.00 7.33
CA PRO A 112 8.47 0.44 7.75
C PRO A 112 7.40 0.23 6.67
N LEU A 113 7.77 0.26 5.38
CA LEU A 113 6.83 -0.01 4.29
C LEU A 113 6.36 -1.47 4.28
N LEU A 114 7.29 -2.43 4.45
CA LEU A 114 6.96 -3.84 4.55
C LEU A 114 6.19 -4.16 5.83
N ALA A 115 6.52 -3.49 6.94
CA ALA A 115 5.75 -3.63 8.17
C ALA A 115 4.30 -3.14 8.01
N TYR A 116 4.08 -2.04 7.26
CA TYR A 116 2.72 -1.59 6.91
C TYR A 116 2.01 -2.57 5.97
N PHE A 117 2.73 -3.10 4.96
CA PHE A 117 2.20 -4.12 4.07
C PHE A 117 1.74 -5.37 4.85
N ASP A 118 2.59 -5.89 5.75
CA ASP A 118 2.24 -7.06 6.57
C ASP A 118 1.02 -6.77 7.47
N ALA A 119 0.93 -5.57 8.07
CA ALA A 119 -0.22 -5.20 8.90
C ALA A 119 -1.54 -5.19 8.11
N THR A 120 -1.55 -4.62 6.90
CA THR A 120 -2.75 -4.57 6.05
C THR A 120 -3.09 -5.93 5.43
N HIS A 121 -2.07 -6.72 5.09
CA HIS A 121 -2.21 -8.11 4.67
C HIS A 121 -2.87 -8.97 5.74
N GLU A 122 -2.42 -8.92 6.99
CA GLU A 122 -3.03 -9.68 8.09
C GLU A 122 -4.47 -9.23 8.36
N ALA A 123 -4.74 -7.93 8.34
CA ALA A 123 -6.09 -7.40 8.54
C ALA A 123 -7.08 -7.85 7.46
N THR A 124 -6.63 -8.03 6.21
CA THR A 124 -7.48 -8.43 5.07
C THR A 124 -7.95 -9.91 5.15
N LYS A 125 -7.32 -10.71 6.01
CA LYS A 125 -7.59 -12.16 6.13
C LYS A 125 -8.37 -12.53 7.39
N ALA A 126 -8.71 -11.56 8.23
CA ALA A 126 -9.46 -11.75 9.48
C ALA A 126 -10.97 -11.94 9.21
#